data_AF-A0AAJ2QD47-F1
#
_entry.id   AF-A0AAJ2QD47-F1
#
_cell.length_a   1.000
_cell.length_b   1.000
_cell.length_c   1.000
_cell.angle_alpha   90.00
_cell.angle_beta   90.00
_cell.angle_gamma   90.00
#
_symmetry.space_group_name_H-M   'P 1'
#
loop_
_entity.id
_entity.type
_entity.pdbx_description
1 polymer ?
#
loop_
_entity_poly.entity_id
_entity_poly.type
_entity_poly.pdbx_seq_one_letter_code
_entity_poly.pdbx_strand_id
1 'polypeptide(L)'
;MVYIRRARRAKTAAQIDLDLPGLSDAKRRPLIEDQLREQTAREAEVSAARQEETRPQQARRDEARAADQEQAKRERTAAAAADTARQTLACEDCGLEQTAGRCEACSYRRRTEALIAEAGMVVATWSADLTDQNVVATQRPGAPTGALDLSNRLSGV
;
A
#
# COMPACT_ATOMS: atom_id res chain seq x y z
N MET A 1 -29.40 13.62 -11.15
CA MET A 1 -30.25 14.15 -10.06
C MET A 1 -31.58 14.79 -10.51
N VAL A 2 -31.68 15.44 -11.67
CA VAL A 2 -32.95 16.03 -12.17
C VAL A 2 -34.01 14.96 -12.53
N TYR A 3 -33.58 13.82 -13.06
CA TYR A 3 -34.46 12.72 -13.46
C TYR A 3 -35.26 12.12 -12.29
N ILE A 4 -34.62 11.90 -11.14
CA ILE A 4 -35.26 11.37 -9.92
C ILE A 4 -36.36 12.32 -9.42
N ARG A 5 -36.09 13.64 -9.44
CA ARG A 5 -37.08 14.66 -9.06
C ARG A 5 -38.28 14.71 -10.01
N ARG A 6 -38.03 14.59 -11.32
CA ARG A 6 -39.10 14.51 -12.33
C ARG A 6 -39.96 13.27 -12.17
N ALA A 7 -39.34 12.11 -11.98
CA ALA A 7 -40.05 10.85 -11.76
C ALA A 7 -40.90 10.89 -10.47
N ARG A 8 -40.37 11.47 -9.39
CA ARG A 8 -41.12 11.64 -8.14
C ARG A 8 -42.31 12.56 -8.31
N ARG A 9 -42.14 13.71 -8.98
CA ARG A 9 -43.25 14.63 -9.26
C ARG A 9 -44.35 13.98 -10.10
N ALA A 10 -43.97 13.19 -11.11
CA ALA A 10 -44.93 12.44 -11.93
C ALA A 10 -45.71 11.41 -11.09
N LYS A 11 -45.01 10.69 -10.19
CA LYS A 11 -45.65 9.74 -9.26
C LYS A 11 -46.63 10.44 -8.30
N THR A 12 -46.22 11.55 -7.69
CA THR A 12 -47.07 12.33 -6.78
C THR A 12 -48.29 12.89 -7.51
N ALA A 13 -48.12 13.40 -8.73
CA ALA A 13 -49.22 13.88 -9.55
C ALA A 13 -50.22 12.76 -9.90
N ALA A 14 -49.74 11.59 -10.32
CA ALA A 14 -50.58 10.45 -10.62
C ALA A 14 -51.33 9.92 -9.38
N GLN A 15 -50.70 9.95 -8.21
CA GLN A 15 -51.35 9.57 -6.96
C GLN A 15 -52.50 10.53 -6.60
N ILE A 16 -52.28 11.84 -6.72
CA ILE A 16 -53.32 12.85 -6.46
C ILE A 16 -54.49 12.71 -7.45
N ASP A 17 -54.21 12.37 -8.72
CA ASP A 17 -55.25 12.14 -9.72
C ASP A 17 -56.15 10.95 -9.39
N LEU A 18 -55.59 9.91 -8.76
CA LEU A 18 -56.34 8.73 -8.30
C LEU A 18 -57.15 9.04 -7.03
N ASP A 19 -56.57 9.78 -6.08
CA ASP A 19 -57.19 10.04 -4.78
C ASP A 19 -58.28 11.12 -4.85
N LEU A 20 -58.18 12.06 -5.80
CA LEU A 20 -59.09 13.20 -5.94
C LEU A 20 -59.51 13.41 -7.41
N PRO A 21 -60.42 12.56 -7.94
CA PRO A 21 -60.86 12.67 -9.32
C PRO A 21 -61.63 13.98 -9.57
N GLY A 22 -61.38 14.61 -10.72
CA GLY A 22 -62.08 15.84 -11.15
C GLY A 22 -61.53 17.14 -10.55
N LEU A 23 -60.38 17.10 -9.87
CA LEU A 23 -59.74 18.31 -9.37
C LEU A 23 -59.22 19.19 -10.52
N SER A 24 -59.45 20.51 -10.45
CA SER A 24 -58.89 21.42 -11.46
C SER A 24 -57.38 21.60 -11.28
N ASP A 25 -56.67 21.84 -12.38
CA ASP A 25 -55.21 22.00 -12.37
C ASP A 25 -54.73 23.12 -11.42
N ALA A 26 -55.52 24.19 -11.28
CA ALA A 26 -55.26 25.30 -10.36
C ALA A 26 -55.25 24.86 -8.88
N LYS A 27 -56.06 23.86 -8.52
CA LYS A 27 -56.09 23.28 -7.16
C LYS A 27 -55.14 22.10 -7.01
N ARG A 28 -54.83 21.40 -8.09
CA ARG A 28 -53.96 20.22 -8.11
C ARG A 28 -52.47 20.57 -7.92
N ARG A 29 -52.02 21.63 -8.59
CA ARG A 29 -50.63 22.06 -8.55
C ARG A 29 -50.10 22.40 -7.13
N PRO A 30 -50.81 23.18 -6.28
CA PRO A 30 -50.34 23.43 -4.92
C PRO A 30 -50.27 22.15 -4.08
N LEU A 31 -51.22 21.21 -4.23
CA LEU A 31 -51.20 19.93 -3.51
C LEU A 31 -49.97 19.08 -3.86
N ILE A 32 -49.62 19.01 -5.15
CA ILE A 32 -48.40 18.31 -5.60
C ILE A 32 -47.16 18.95 -4.98
N GLU A 33 -47.08 20.28 -4.97
CA GLU A 33 -45.92 20.99 -4.43
C GLU A 33 -45.80 20.84 -2.92
N ASP A 34 -46.91 20.91 -2.19
CA ASP A 34 -46.93 20.74 -0.74
C ASP A 34 -46.51 19.32 -0.33
N GLN A 35 -47.03 18.29 -1.00
CA GLN A 35 -46.59 16.90 -0.76
C GLN A 35 -45.12 16.68 -1.09
N LEU A 36 -44.59 17.31 -2.15
CA LEU A 36 -43.16 17.21 -2.48
C LEU A 36 -42.28 17.92 -1.44
N ARG A 37 -42.73 19.07 -0.91
CA ARG A 37 -42.02 19.77 0.18
C ARG A 37 -42.00 18.93 1.44
N GLU A 38 -43.15 18.36 1.81
CA GLU A 38 -43.26 17.51 2.99
C GLU A 38 -42.37 16.26 2.89
N GLN A 39 -42.38 15.57 1.74
CA GLN A 39 -41.49 14.43 1.50
C GLN A 39 -40.01 14.82 1.57
N THR A 40 -39.64 15.99 1.02
CA THR A 40 -38.26 16.49 1.07
C THR A 40 -37.84 16.81 2.51
N ALA A 41 -38.74 17.36 3.32
CA ALA A 41 -38.49 17.63 4.74
C ALA A 41 -38.25 16.33 5.51
N ARG A 42 -39.12 15.32 5.34
CA ARG A 42 -38.94 13.99 5.96
C ARG A 42 -37.64 13.32 5.55
N GLU A 43 -37.23 13.44 4.29
CA GLU A 43 -35.95 12.89 3.81
C GLU A 43 -34.75 13.62 4.39
N ALA A 44 -34.85 14.94 4.57
CA ALA A 44 -33.81 15.73 5.21
C ALA A 44 -33.65 15.32 6.69
N GLU A 45 -34.75 15.12 7.41
CA GLU A 45 -34.74 14.61 8.80
C GLU A 45 -34.07 13.23 8.88
N VAL A 46 -34.48 12.29 8.02
CA VAL A 46 -33.89 10.95 7.97
C VAL A 46 -32.40 10.99 7.62
N SER A 47 -32.00 11.89 6.72
CA SER A 47 -30.59 12.05 6.34
C SER A 47 -29.77 12.68 7.48
N ALA A 48 -30.34 13.66 8.19
CA ALA A 48 -29.72 14.29 9.35
C ALA A 48 -29.52 13.28 10.50
N ALA A 49 -30.54 12.46 10.79
CA ALA A 49 -30.43 11.40 11.79
C ALA A 49 -29.32 10.39 11.45
N ARG A 50 -29.24 9.94 10.19
CA ARG A 50 -28.14 9.04 9.75
C ARG A 50 -26.76 9.70 9.85
N GLN A 51 -26.66 10.99 9.55
CA GLN A 51 -25.40 11.72 9.71
C GLN A 51 -25.00 11.81 11.17
N GLU A 52 -25.95 12.07 12.06
CA GLU A 52 -25.71 12.12 13.50
C GLU A 52 -25.25 10.77 14.07
N GLU A 53 -25.87 9.68 13.63
CA GLU A 53 -25.47 8.31 13.99
C GLU A 53 -24.04 7.96 13.52
N THR A 54 -23.65 8.45 12.33
CA THR A 54 -22.36 8.13 11.73
C THR A 54 -21.23 9.09 12.12
N ARG A 55 -21.54 10.30 12.59
CA ARG A 55 -20.58 11.29 13.10
C ARG A 55 -19.55 10.75 14.09
N PRO A 56 -19.92 10.00 15.15
CA PRO A 56 -18.92 9.49 16.09
C PRO A 56 -17.97 8.48 15.44
N GLN A 57 -18.46 7.66 14.50
CA GLN A 57 -17.61 6.73 13.77
C GLN A 57 -16.70 7.46 12.78
N GLN A 58 -17.18 8.52 12.14
CA GLN A 58 -16.38 9.38 11.27
C GLN A 58 -15.27 10.09 12.07
N ALA A 59 -15.60 10.68 13.22
CA ALA A 59 -14.62 11.31 14.10
C ALA A 59 -13.50 10.35 14.51
N ARG A 60 -13.84 9.11 14.90
CA ARG A 60 -12.84 8.07 15.21
C ARG A 60 -11.95 7.72 14.03
N ARG A 61 -12.51 7.66 12.81
CA ARG A 61 -11.74 7.42 11.57
C ARG A 61 -10.84 8.60 11.25
N ASP A 62 -11.29 9.82 11.50
CA ASP A 62 -10.50 11.04 11.29
C ASP A 62 -9.34 11.12 12.27
N GLU A 63 -9.58 10.81 13.55
CA GLU A 63 -8.56 10.70 14.59
C GLU A 63 -7.52 9.62 14.24
N ALA A 64 -7.95 8.44 13.83
CA ALA A 64 -7.05 7.37 13.39
C ALA A 64 -6.20 7.80 12.18
N ARG A 65 -6.82 8.42 11.17
CA ARG A 65 -6.10 8.94 10.00
C ARG A 65 -5.10 10.04 10.38
N ALA A 66 -5.44 10.90 11.33
CA ALA A 66 -4.53 11.93 11.82
C ALA A 66 -3.32 11.33 12.55
N ALA A 67 -3.55 10.30 13.38
CA ALA A 67 -2.47 9.57 14.05
C ALA A 67 -1.54 8.86 13.05
N ASP A 68 -2.10 8.17 12.05
CA ASP A 68 -1.33 7.50 11.00
C ASP A 68 -0.50 8.50 10.18
N GLN A 69 -1.08 9.65 9.83
CA GLN A 69 -0.36 10.71 9.10
C GLN A 69 0.79 11.28 9.92
N GLU A 70 0.60 11.47 11.22
CA GLU A 70 1.65 11.97 12.12
C GLU A 70 2.78 10.95 12.26
N GLN A 71 2.44 9.67 12.42
CA GLN A 71 3.43 8.59 12.46
C GLN A 71 4.21 8.50 11.14
N ALA A 72 3.53 8.53 10.00
CA ALA A 72 4.16 8.51 8.69
C ALA A 72 5.09 9.71 8.46
N LYS A 73 4.76 10.89 9.00
CA LYS A 73 5.66 12.06 8.97
C LYS A 73 6.93 11.79 9.78
N ARG A 74 6.80 11.26 11.00
CA ARG A 74 7.95 10.93 11.86
C ARG A 74 8.86 9.87 11.24
N GLU A 75 8.28 8.86 10.62
CA GLU A 75 9.04 7.82 9.93
C GLU A 75 9.78 8.39 8.71
N ARG A 76 9.14 9.28 7.94
CA ARG A 76 9.80 9.95 6.81
C ARG A 76 10.94 10.86 7.26
N THR A 77 10.77 11.62 8.35
CA THR A 77 11.84 12.48 8.87
C THR A 77 12.98 11.64 9.44
N ALA A 78 12.69 10.56 10.15
CA ALA A 78 13.70 9.62 10.64
C ALA A 78 14.46 8.93 9.50
N ALA A 79 13.75 8.47 8.46
CA ALA A 79 14.35 7.88 7.27
C ALA A 79 15.22 8.88 6.52
N ALA A 80 14.76 10.13 6.33
CA ALA A 80 15.56 11.18 5.71
C ALA A 80 16.84 11.48 6.52
N ALA A 81 16.75 11.55 7.85
CA ALA A 81 17.91 11.75 8.72
C ALA A 81 18.89 10.58 8.64
N ALA A 82 18.39 9.34 8.63
CA ALA A 82 19.21 8.14 8.45
C ALA A 82 19.88 8.13 7.05
N ASP A 83 19.17 8.54 6.01
CA ASP A 83 19.72 8.64 4.65
C ASP A 83 20.82 9.68 4.56
N THR A 84 20.63 10.87 5.15
CA THR A 84 21.69 11.88 5.24
C THR A 84 22.89 11.34 6.01
N ALA A 85 22.68 10.71 7.16
CA ALA A 85 23.78 10.11 7.93
C ALA A 85 24.53 9.05 7.12
N ARG A 86 23.80 8.16 6.42
CA ARG A 86 24.40 7.18 5.51
C ARG A 86 25.21 7.86 4.43
N GLN A 87 24.66 8.86 3.74
CA GLN A 87 25.34 9.56 2.65
C GLN A 87 26.66 10.19 3.09
N THR A 88 26.80 10.62 4.34
CA THR A 88 28.07 11.16 4.86
C THR A 88 29.17 10.12 5.10
N LEU A 89 28.84 8.82 5.11
CA LEU A 89 29.83 7.77 5.35
C LEU A 89 30.88 7.74 4.23
N ALA A 90 32.15 7.71 4.64
CA ALA A 90 33.29 7.51 3.75
C ALA A 90 33.33 6.08 3.18
N CYS A 91 34.08 5.90 2.10
CA CYS A 91 34.26 4.60 1.47
C CYS A 91 35.11 3.72 2.37
N GLU A 92 34.59 2.55 2.74
CA GLU A 92 35.28 1.57 3.58
C GLU A 92 36.65 1.14 3.02
N ASP A 93 36.82 1.17 1.69
CA ASP A 93 38.01 0.64 1.03
C ASP A 93 39.08 1.72 0.76
N CYS A 94 38.68 2.95 0.45
CA CYS A 94 39.61 4.00 0.02
C CYS A 94 39.50 5.31 0.80
N GLY A 95 38.58 5.39 1.76
CA GLY A 95 38.39 6.57 2.60
C GLY A 95 37.74 7.78 1.90
N LEU A 96 37.30 7.65 0.64
CA LEU A 96 36.64 8.74 -0.06
C LEU A 96 35.33 9.13 0.64
N GLU A 97 35.25 10.38 1.10
CA GLU A 97 34.13 10.95 1.84
C GLU A 97 32.84 10.99 1.01
N GLN A 98 31.69 11.00 1.71
CA GLN A 98 30.35 11.15 1.11
C GLN A 98 29.98 10.09 0.07
N THR A 99 30.31 8.82 0.33
CA THR A 99 30.09 7.72 -0.64
C THR A 99 29.08 6.69 -0.16
N ALA A 100 28.29 7.04 0.86
CA ALA A 100 27.31 6.13 1.45
C ALA A 100 27.91 4.78 1.92
N GLY A 101 29.18 4.80 2.35
CA GLY A 101 29.94 3.62 2.80
C GLY A 101 30.79 2.96 1.72
N ARG A 102 30.53 3.20 0.43
CA ARG A 102 31.32 2.60 -0.66
C ARG A 102 31.20 3.37 -1.97
N CYS A 103 32.32 3.86 -2.48
CA CYS A 103 32.35 4.57 -3.75
C CYS A 103 32.13 3.63 -4.96
N GLU A 104 31.68 4.21 -6.07
CA GLU A 104 31.43 3.49 -7.33
C GLU A 104 32.68 2.75 -7.84
N ALA A 105 33.86 3.36 -7.75
CA ALA A 105 35.09 2.72 -8.20
C ALA A 105 35.44 1.46 -7.38
N CYS A 106 35.35 1.54 -6.04
CA CYS A 106 35.62 0.40 -5.18
C CYS A 106 34.51 -0.67 -5.25
N SER A 107 33.26 -0.28 -5.51
CA SER A 107 32.18 -1.26 -5.75
C SER A 107 32.40 -2.02 -7.06
N TYR A 108 32.80 -1.32 -8.13
CA TYR A 108 33.13 -1.94 -9.41
C TYR A 108 34.36 -2.86 -9.30
N ARG A 109 35.40 -2.42 -8.58
CA ARG A 109 36.59 -3.25 -8.31
C ARG A 109 36.21 -4.56 -7.63
N ARG A 110 35.48 -4.51 -6.51
CA ARG A 110 35.06 -5.73 -5.79
C ARG A 110 34.19 -6.65 -6.65
N ARG A 111 33.27 -6.08 -7.44
CA ARG A 111 32.44 -6.86 -8.37
C ARG A 111 33.31 -7.55 -9.42
N THR A 112 34.30 -6.85 -9.95
CA THR A 112 35.24 -7.40 -10.94
C THR A 112 36.10 -8.50 -10.33
N GLU A 113 36.63 -8.31 -9.12
CA GLU A 113 37.38 -9.32 -8.38
C GLU A 113 36.56 -10.59 -8.14
N ALA A 114 35.28 -10.44 -7.74
CA ALA A 114 34.36 -11.56 -7.58
C ALA A 114 34.14 -12.31 -8.90
N LEU A 115 33.88 -11.59 -9.99
CA LEU A 115 33.70 -12.20 -11.32
C LEU A 115 34.97 -12.90 -11.83
N ILE A 116 36.15 -12.36 -11.56
CA ILE A 116 37.43 -13.01 -11.90
C ILE A 116 37.59 -14.30 -11.11
N ALA A 117 37.28 -14.29 -9.80
CA ALA A 117 37.33 -15.48 -8.98
C ALA A 117 36.36 -16.57 -9.48
N GLU A 118 35.13 -16.18 -9.83
CA GLU A 118 34.13 -17.08 -10.44
C GLU A 118 34.61 -17.66 -11.77
N ALA A 119 35.15 -16.82 -12.66
CA ALA A 119 35.71 -17.30 -13.93
C ALA A 119 36.89 -18.26 -13.72
N GLY A 120 37.75 -17.99 -12.74
CA GLY A 120 38.84 -18.90 -12.35
C GLY A 120 38.32 -20.25 -11.89
N MET A 121 37.25 -20.28 -11.09
CA MET A 121 36.59 -21.53 -10.67
C MET A 121 36.02 -22.31 -11.86
N VAL A 122 35.39 -21.62 -12.82
CA VAL A 122 34.89 -22.27 -14.05
C VAL A 122 36.03 -22.87 -14.87
N VAL A 123 37.11 -22.12 -15.10
CA VAL A 123 38.28 -22.62 -15.84
C VAL A 123 38.93 -23.80 -15.12
N ALA A 124 39.08 -23.74 -13.80
CA ALA A 124 39.64 -24.84 -13.01
C ALA A 124 38.77 -26.10 -13.08
N THR A 125 37.45 -25.94 -13.08
CA THR A 125 36.50 -27.05 -13.22
C THR A 125 36.59 -27.68 -14.61
N TRP A 126 36.68 -26.86 -15.66
CA TRP A 126 36.73 -27.33 -17.05
C TRP A 126 38.11 -27.88 -17.46
N SER A 127 39.18 -27.38 -16.84
CA SER A 127 40.57 -27.81 -17.11
C SER A 127 41.02 -28.95 -16.20
N ALA A 128 40.14 -29.48 -15.36
CA ALA A 128 40.47 -30.58 -14.46
C ALA A 128 40.83 -31.82 -15.28
N ASP A 129 42.05 -32.34 -15.10
CA ASP A 129 42.40 -33.66 -15.61
C ASP A 129 41.67 -34.72 -14.78
N LEU A 130 40.57 -35.23 -15.32
CA LEU A 130 39.74 -36.24 -14.69
C LEU A 130 40.41 -37.62 -14.61
N THR A 131 41.59 -37.77 -15.22
CA THR A 131 42.41 -38.98 -15.13
C THR A 131 43.46 -38.91 -14.01
N ASP A 132 43.71 -37.72 -13.45
CA ASP A 132 44.51 -37.55 -12.23
C ASP A 132 43.64 -37.79 -10.98
N GLN A 133 43.85 -38.93 -10.33
CA GLN A 133 43.12 -39.33 -9.12
C GLN A 133 43.26 -38.33 -7.96
N ASN A 134 44.34 -37.52 -7.90
CA ASN A 134 44.51 -36.50 -6.86
C ASN A 134 43.61 -35.27 -7.10
N VAL A 135 43.30 -34.93 -8.36
CA VAL A 135 42.39 -33.84 -8.72
C VAL A 135 40.94 -34.24 -8.41
N VAL A 136 40.57 -35.49 -8.68
CA VAL A 136 39.24 -36.04 -8.36
C VAL A 136 38.99 -36.08 -6.85
N ALA A 137 40.03 -36.37 -6.05
CA ALA A 137 39.91 -36.42 -4.59
C ALA A 137 39.73 -35.03 -3.93
N THR A 138 40.27 -33.96 -4.52
CA THR A 138 40.22 -32.58 -3.98
C THR A 138 38.99 -31.79 -4.44
N GLN A 139 38.35 -32.17 -5.55
CA GLN A 139 37.09 -31.57 -6.02
C GLN A 139 35.83 -32.19 -5.41
N ARG A 140 35.95 -33.29 -4.65
CA ARG A 140 34.83 -33.80 -3.87
C ARG A 140 34.60 -32.83 -2.71
N PRO A 141 33.51 -32.04 -2.68
CA PRO A 141 33.24 -31.22 -1.52
C PRO A 141 33.17 -32.15 -0.32
N GLY A 142 34.01 -31.88 0.68
CA GLY A 142 33.88 -32.52 1.98
C GLY A 142 32.43 -32.38 2.41
N ALA A 143 31.79 -33.52 2.71
CA ALA A 143 30.46 -33.51 3.28
C ALA A 143 30.42 -32.50 4.44
N PRO A 144 29.36 -31.68 4.56
CA PRO A 144 29.26 -30.73 5.66
C PRO A 144 29.24 -31.50 6.98
N THR A 145 30.39 -31.59 7.66
CA THR A 145 30.48 -31.96 9.06
C THR A 145 29.98 -30.77 9.88
N GLY A 146 28.66 -30.63 9.91
CA GLY A 146 27.96 -29.53 10.55
C GLY A 146 26.45 -29.69 10.47
N ALA A 147 25.93 -30.92 10.46
CA ALA A 147 24.54 -31.18 10.77
C ALA A 147 24.33 -31.02 12.28
N LEU A 148 24.21 -29.78 12.74
CA LEU A 148 23.52 -29.47 13.98
C LEU A 148 22.24 -28.72 13.65
N ASP A 149 21.18 -29.53 13.58
CA ASP A 149 19.89 -29.30 14.22
C ASP A 149 19.17 -27.98 13.90
N LEU A 150 18.44 -28.00 12.79
CA LEU A 150 17.42 -27.02 12.41
C LEU A 150 16.01 -27.52 12.77
N SER A 151 15.86 -28.09 13.98
CA SER A 151 14.58 -28.53 14.53
C SER A 151 14.04 -27.56 15.60
N ASN A 152 14.09 -26.25 15.38
CA ASN A 152 13.15 -25.32 16.04
C ASN A 152 13.28 -23.88 15.51
N ARG A 153 12.31 -23.43 14.71
CA ARG A 153 11.77 -22.05 14.64
C ARG A 153 10.75 -21.91 13.50
N LEU A 154 9.66 -22.65 13.61
CA LEU A 154 8.38 -22.31 12.98
C LEU A 154 7.27 -22.49 14.03
N SER A 155 7.26 -21.61 15.02
CA SER A 155 6.10 -21.30 15.86
C SER A 155 6.36 -19.94 16.49
N GLY A 156 5.68 -18.94 15.97
CA GLY A 156 5.81 -17.52 16.34
C GLY A 156 5.12 -16.63 15.32
N VAL A 157 3.85 -16.93 15.06
CA VAL A 157 2.85 -15.93 14.68
C VAL A 157 2.37 -15.29 15.98
#